data_AF-A0A850LUI3-F1
#
_entry.id   AF-A0A850LUI3-F1
#
_cell.length_a   1.000
_cell.length_b   1.000
_cell.length_c   1.000
_cell.angle_alpha   90.00
_cell.angle_beta   90.00
_cell.angle_gamma   90.00
#
_symmetry.space_group_name_H-M   'P 1'
#
loop_
_entity.id
_entity.type
_entity.pdbx_description
1 polymer ?
#
loop_
_entity_poly.entity_id
_entity_poly.type
_entity_poly.pdbx_seq_one_letter_code
_entity_poly.pdbx_strand_id
1 'polypeptide(L)'
;MGIAYLIIWLISKIDKFDVKCRKYYIFFLIGSVMPDLERILALTAEFFQNYQLKEFFITVFTTSFHTILGVICVSLAMISFFPNENHKLVYFSFILGGFFHLLLDGMMWPWPGMGLVLFYPFLTGPRGTFSFHLAWPESLVPLIITSIVVGVTFIIDFIQKKSLISLTPLKNLFQNNKKLD
;
A
#
# COMPACT_ATOMS: atom_id res chain seq x y z
N MET A 1 -3.77 -24.90 -7.25
CA MET A 1 -3.37 -24.57 -8.63
C MET A 1 -4.24 -23.50 -9.30
N GLY A 2 -5.56 -23.45 -9.10
CA GLY A 2 -6.44 -22.48 -9.79
C GLY A 2 -6.23 -20.99 -9.46
N ILE A 3 -5.93 -20.65 -8.20
CA ILE A 3 -5.77 -19.25 -7.76
C ILE A 3 -4.52 -18.60 -8.37
N ALA A 4 -3.39 -19.31 -8.39
CA ALA A 4 -2.15 -18.82 -8.99
C ALA A 4 -2.31 -18.56 -10.50
N TYR A 5 -3.03 -19.43 -11.22
CA TYR A 5 -3.31 -19.25 -12.64
C TYR A 5 -4.22 -18.04 -12.88
N LEU A 6 -5.24 -17.85 -12.04
CA LEU A 6 -6.13 -16.69 -12.11
C LEU A 6 -5.38 -15.37 -11.88
N ILE A 7 -4.46 -15.35 -10.91
CA ILE A 7 -3.61 -14.18 -10.61
C ILE A 7 -2.70 -13.87 -11.81
N ILE A 8 -1.99 -14.86 -12.35
CA ILE A 8 -1.12 -14.71 -13.53
C ILE A 8 -1.94 -14.25 -14.74
N TRP A 9 -3.12 -14.82 -14.95
CA TRP A 9 -4.02 -14.45 -16.04
C TRP A 9 -4.51 -13.01 -15.89
N LEU A 10 -4.99 -12.60 -14.72
CA LEU A 10 -5.43 -11.22 -14.44
C LEU A 10 -4.28 -10.22 -14.69
N ILE A 11 -3.10 -10.54 -14.18
CA ILE A 11 -1.87 -9.77 -14.41
C ILE A 11 -1.54 -9.65 -15.90
N SER A 12 -1.67 -10.73 -16.67
CA SER A 12 -1.37 -10.75 -18.10
C SER A 12 -2.35 -9.89 -18.93
N LYS A 13 -3.50 -9.54 -18.35
CA LYS A 13 -4.51 -8.66 -18.94
C LYS A 13 -4.33 -7.19 -18.56
N ILE A 14 -3.41 -6.88 -17.65
CA ILE A 14 -3.06 -5.50 -17.34
C ILE A 14 -2.23 -4.98 -18.51
N ASP A 15 -2.78 -4.01 -19.25
CA ASP A 15 -2.06 -3.31 -20.31
C ASP A 15 -0.71 -2.80 -19.79
N LYS A 16 0.33 -2.87 -20.63
CA LYS A 16 1.69 -2.44 -20.29
C LYS A 16 1.63 -1.06 -19.63
N PHE A 17 1.89 -1.02 -18.32
CA PHE A 17 1.74 0.18 -17.50
C PHE A 17 2.50 1.33 -18.16
N ASP A 18 1.78 2.40 -18.51
CA ASP A 18 2.36 3.66 -19.01
C ASP A 18 3.44 4.10 -18.01
N VAL A 19 4.59 4.56 -18.52
CA VAL A 19 5.68 5.11 -17.70
C VAL A 19 5.14 6.21 -16.78
N LYS A 20 4.12 6.96 -17.20
CA LYS A 20 3.41 7.92 -16.37
C LYS A 20 2.70 7.28 -15.18
N CYS A 21 2.10 6.11 -15.35
CA CYS A 21 1.40 5.36 -14.30
C CYS A 21 2.38 4.73 -13.30
N ARG A 22 3.58 4.32 -13.72
CA ARG A 22 4.60 3.76 -12.81
C ARG A 22 5.04 4.74 -11.73
N LYS A 23 5.09 6.03 -12.05
CA LYS A 23 5.42 7.06 -11.07
C LYS A 23 4.48 6.99 -9.86
N TYR A 24 3.22 6.62 -10.06
CA TYR A 24 2.23 6.57 -8.98
C TYR A 24 2.30 5.30 -8.14
N TYR A 25 3.04 4.29 -8.60
CA TYR A 25 3.29 3.07 -7.82
C TYR A 25 4.08 3.36 -6.54
N ILE A 26 5.03 4.31 -6.57
CA ILE A 26 5.78 4.69 -5.36
C ILE A 26 4.84 5.28 -4.30
N PHE A 27 3.85 6.08 -4.72
CA PHE A 27 2.87 6.67 -3.81
C PHE A 27 1.92 5.60 -3.29
N PHE A 28 1.53 4.62 -4.10
CA PHE A 28 0.80 3.45 -3.62
C PHE A 28 1.58 2.69 -2.54
N LEU A 29 2.86 2.41 -2.76
CA LEU A 29 3.71 1.73 -1.78
C LEU A 29 3.84 2.53 -0.47
N ILE A 30 4.12 3.83 -0.57
CA ILE A 30 4.15 4.72 0.60
C ILE A 30 2.80 4.69 1.33
N GLY A 31 1.69 4.77 0.60
CA GLY A 31 0.35 4.68 1.16
C GLY A 31 0.11 3.36 1.88
N SER A 32 0.64 2.25 1.37
CA SER A 32 0.52 0.93 2.00
C SER A 32 1.36 0.72 3.25
N VAL A 33 2.36 1.58 3.50
CA VAL A 33 3.18 1.55 4.72
C VAL A 33 2.79 2.68 5.68
N MET A 34 2.00 3.64 5.21
CA MET A 34 1.59 4.81 5.97
C MET A 34 0.80 4.48 7.25
N PRO A 35 -0.13 3.49 7.26
CA PRO A 35 -0.79 3.10 8.50
C PRO A 35 0.19 2.68 9.60
N ASP A 36 1.29 2.01 9.22
CA ASP A 36 2.41 1.52 10.07
C ASP A 36 3.37 2.65 10.58
N LEU A 37 3.12 3.92 10.25
CA LEU A 37 3.92 5.05 10.77
C LEU A 37 3.74 5.27 12.27
N GLU A 38 2.64 4.79 12.85
CA GLU A 38 2.45 4.72 14.30
C GLU A 38 3.57 3.95 14.99
N ARG A 39 4.23 2.98 14.34
CA ARG A 39 5.35 2.25 14.95
C ARG A 39 6.52 3.17 15.28
N ILE A 40 6.79 4.13 14.38
CA ILE A 40 7.81 5.17 14.63
C ILE A 40 7.35 6.05 15.79
N LEU A 41 6.07 6.42 15.82
CA LEU A 41 5.49 7.20 16.92
C LEU A 41 5.53 6.43 18.25
N ALA A 42 5.30 5.11 18.24
CA ALA A 42 5.38 4.26 19.41
C ALA A 42 6.80 4.18 19.96
N LEU A 43 7.81 4.10 19.09
CA LEU A 43 9.22 4.21 19.48
C LEU A 43 9.51 5.57 20.13
N THR A 44 8.96 6.66 19.59
CA THR A 44 9.12 7.98 20.25
C THR A 44 8.39 8.08 21.58
N ALA A 45 7.27 7.38 21.74
CA ALA A 45 6.52 7.33 22.99
C ALA A 45 7.26 6.56 24.10
N GLU A 46 8.27 5.75 23.77
CA GLU A 46 9.13 5.10 24.77
C GLU A 46 9.96 6.10 25.58
N PHE A 47 10.20 7.31 25.05
CA PHE A 47 10.87 8.38 25.78
C PHE A 47 9.96 9.06 26.82
N PHE A 48 8.65 8.78 26.83
CA PHE A 48 7.75 9.29 27.85
C PHE A 48 7.91 8.51 29.15
N GLN A 49 8.30 9.20 30.22
CA GLN A 49 8.39 8.60 31.55
C GLN A 49 7.02 8.30 32.17
N ASN A 50 5.96 8.96 31.69
CA ASN A 50 4.60 8.75 32.18
C ASN A 50 3.93 7.62 31.38
N TYR A 51 3.68 6.49 32.06
CA TYR A 51 3.02 5.32 31.48
C TYR A 51 1.63 5.61 30.90
N GLN A 52 0.81 6.41 31.59
CA GLN A 52 -0.53 6.76 31.11
C GLN A 52 -0.48 7.58 29.83
N LEU A 53 0.48 8.51 29.75
CA LEU A 53 0.69 9.32 28.55
C LEU A 53 1.20 8.46 27.39
N LYS A 54 2.11 7.52 27.65
CA LYS A 54 2.61 6.55 26.67
C LYS A 54 1.47 5.70 26.10
N GLU A 55 0.67 5.06 26.96
CA GLU A 55 -0.47 4.24 26.58
C GLU A 55 -1.52 5.03 25.79
N PHE A 56 -1.83 6.24 26.24
CA PHE A 56 -2.76 7.12 25.53
C PHE A 56 -2.24 7.45 24.13
N PHE A 57 -0.97 7.82 24.00
CA PHE A 57 -0.38 8.18 22.71
C PHE A 57 -0.36 6.97 21.77
N ILE A 58 0.14 5.83 22.22
CA ILE A 58 0.18 4.60 21.42
C ILE A 58 -1.23 4.21 20.98
N THR A 59 -2.19 4.18 21.90
CA THR A 59 -3.57 3.76 21.59
C THR A 59 -4.23 4.69 20.59
N VAL A 60 -4.14 6.01 20.80
CA VAL A 60 -4.79 7.00 19.93
C VAL A 60 -4.19 6.97 18.53
N PHE A 61 -2.86 7.02 18.40
CA PHE A 61 -2.22 7.06 17.08
C PHE A 61 -2.35 5.73 16.35
N THR A 62 -2.12 4.61 17.03
CA THR A 62 -2.24 3.27 16.43
C THR A 62 -3.64 3.03 15.92
N THR A 63 -4.64 3.26 16.77
CA THR A 63 -6.03 3.02 16.37
C THR A 63 -6.47 4.00 15.30
N SER A 64 -6.08 5.27 15.38
CA SER A 64 -6.51 6.28 14.40
C SER A 64 -5.94 6.00 13.01
N PHE A 65 -4.67 5.63 12.90
CA PHE A 65 -4.02 5.39 11.59
C PHE A 65 -4.56 4.13 10.90
N HIS A 66 -5.02 3.15 11.67
CA HIS A 66 -5.62 1.89 11.20
C HIS A 66 -7.14 2.00 10.99
N THR A 67 -7.64 3.18 10.60
CA THR A 67 -9.05 3.41 10.24
C THR A 67 -9.16 3.98 8.84
N ILE A 68 -10.32 3.79 8.19
CA ILE A 68 -10.61 4.38 6.88
C ILE A 68 -10.42 5.91 6.92
N LEU A 69 -10.94 6.55 7.97
CA LEU A 69 -10.80 8.00 8.16
C LEU A 69 -9.34 8.39 8.39
N GLY A 70 -8.58 7.61 9.17
CA GLY A 70 -7.15 7.79 9.36
C GLY A 70 -6.38 7.76 8.05
N VAL A 71 -6.60 6.74 7.23
CA VAL A 71 -5.98 6.64 5.89
C VAL A 71 -6.30 7.87 5.05
N ILE A 72 -7.55 8.34 5.05
CA ILE A 72 -7.95 9.55 4.32
C ILE A 72 -7.19 10.79 4.84
N CYS A 73 -7.19 11.01 6.16
CA CYS A 73 -6.56 12.17 6.78
C CYS A 73 -5.03 12.19 6.60
N VAL A 74 -4.36 11.06 6.81
CA VAL A 74 -2.91 10.98 6.63
C VAL A 74 -2.55 11.08 5.15
N SER A 75 -3.34 10.48 4.24
CA SER A 75 -3.15 10.66 2.79
C SER A 75 -3.24 12.13 2.38
N LEU A 76 -4.21 12.88 2.92
CA LEU A 76 -4.33 14.32 2.69
C LEU A 76 -3.10 15.09 3.16
N ALA A 77 -2.60 14.79 4.36
CA ALA A 77 -1.39 15.40 4.88
C ALA A 77 -0.16 15.07 4.01
N MET A 78 -0.04 13.81 3.58
CA MET A 78 1.11 13.31 2.82
C MET A 78 1.28 13.95 1.44
N ILE A 79 0.20 14.36 0.77
CA ILE A 79 0.30 15.05 -0.54
C ILE A 79 1.10 16.34 -0.43
N SER A 80 1.05 17.03 0.73
CA SER A 80 1.72 18.33 0.94
C SER A 80 3.24 18.24 0.78
N PHE A 81 3.82 17.05 0.91
CA PHE A 81 5.25 16.80 0.69
C PHE A 81 5.63 16.66 -0.80
N PHE A 82 4.65 16.64 -1.72
CA PHE A 82 4.86 16.43 -3.15
C PHE A 82 4.22 17.54 -4.02
N PRO A 83 4.62 18.82 -3.85
CA PRO A 83 3.95 19.97 -4.47
C PRO A 83 4.08 20.04 -6.01
N ASN A 84 5.04 19.33 -6.59
CA ASN A 84 5.31 19.33 -8.03
C ASN A 84 4.59 18.20 -8.78
N GLU A 85 3.70 17.48 -8.09
CA GLU A 85 3.01 16.30 -8.62
C GLU A 85 1.53 16.55 -8.92
N ASN A 86 0.91 15.64 -9.68
CA ASN A 86 -0.54 15.64 -9.81
C ASN A 86 -1.19 15.20 -8.48
N HIS A 87 -1.56 16.16 -7.64
CA HIS A 87 -2.12 15.92 -6.31
C HIS A 87 -3.30 14.93 -6.30
N LYS A 88 -4.18 14.97 -7.31
CA LYS A 88 -5.33 14.06 -7.38
C LYS A 88 -4.89 12.60 -7.52
N LEU A 89 -3.93 12.35 -8.41
CA LEU A 89 -3.42 11.00 -8.65
C LEU A 89 -2.53 10.51 -7.51
N VAL A 90 -1.71 11.39 -6.92
CA VAL A 90 -0.92 11.07 -5.72
C VAL A 90 -1.82 10.70 -4.55
N TYR A 91 -2.82 11.53 -4.25
CA TYR A 91 -3.79 11.28 -3.18
C TYR A 91 -4.51 9.95 -3.37
N PHE A 92 -5.02 9.70 -4.57
CA PHE A 92 -5.73 8.47 -4.87
C PHE A 92 -4.82 7.24 -4.73
N SER A 93 -3.54 7.38 -5.10
CA SER A 93 -2.54 6.32 -4.92
C SER A 93 -2.26 6.05 -3.45
N PHE A 94 -2.12 7.09 -2.61
CA PHE A 94 -1.97 6.93 -1.16
C PHE A 94 -3.19 6.23 -0.55
N ILE A 95 -4.41 6.66 -0.89
CA ILE A 95 -5.63 6.03 -0.40
C ILE A 95 -5.71 4.56 -0.81
N LEU A 96 -5.43 4.25 -2.07
CA LEU A 96 -5.45 2.87 -2.54
C LEU A 96 -4.42 2.01 -1.79
N GLY A 97 -3.23 2.54 -1.55
CA GLY A 97 -2.19 1.89 -0.75
C GLY A 97 -2.66 1.63 0.68
N GLY A 98 -3.18 2.66 1.35
CA GLY A 98 -3.64 2.56 2.73
C GLY A 98 -4.84 1.63 2.87
N PHE A 99 -5.79 1.63 1.93
CA PHE A 99 -6.89 0.67 1.92
C PHE A 99 -6.42 -0.76 1.66
N PHE A 100 -5.40 -0.94 0.82
CA PHE A 100 -4.79 -2.25 0.64
C PHE A 100 -4.18 -2.76 1.95
N HIS A 101 -3.48 -1.91 2.70
CA HIS A 101 -2.97 -2.24 4.03
C HIS A 101 -4.10 -2.63 4.99
N LEU A 102 -5.11 -1.78 5.14
CA LEU A 102 -6.26 -2.06 6.00
C LEU A 102 -7.01 -3.36 5.62
N LEU A 103 -7.05 -3.69 4.33
CA LEU A 103 -7.62 -4.94 3.85
C LEU A 103 -6.78 -6.13 4.33
N LEU A 104 -5.45 -6.03 4.30
CA LEU A 104 -4.55 -7.06 4.85
C LEU A 104 -4.77 -7.23 6.35
N ASP A 105 -4.91 -6.14 7.12
CA ASP A 105 -5.25 -6.22 8.54
C ASP A 105 -6.59 -6.93 8.76
N GLY A 106 -7.58 -6.60 7.94
CA GLY A 106 -8.88 -7.26 7.94
C GLY A 106 -8.79 -8.76 7.63
N MET A 107 -7.75 -9.26 6.95
CA MET A 107 -7.56 -10.70 6.70
C MET A 107 -6.95 -11.44 7.89
N MET A 108 -6.27 -10.74 8.80
CA MET A 108 -5.57 -11.33 9.95
C MET A 108 -6.54 -11.58 11.12
N TRP A 109 -6.32 -12.66 11.89
CA TRP A 109 -7.12 -12.99 13.08
C TRP A 109 -7.13 -11.80 14.07
N PRO A 110 -8.29 -11.46 14.66
CA PRO A 110 -8.39 -10.28 15.52
C PRO A 110 -7.50 -10.45 16.75
N TRP A 111 -6.55 -9.51 16.90
CA TRP A 111 -5.69 -9.32 18.06
C TRP A 111 -5.86 -7.84 18.49
N PRO A 112 -5.66 -7.47 19.78
CA PRO A 112 -5.48 -6.07 20.18
C PRO A 112 -4.58 -5.24 19.23
N GLY A 113 -5.17 -4.32 18.45
CA GLY A 113 -4.44 -3.53 17.46
C GLY A 113 -4.31 -4.16 16.06
N MET A 114 -4.97 -5.29 15.78
CA MET A 114 -5.06 -5.90 14.45
C MET A 114 -6.52 -6.17 14.05
N GLY A 115 -6.81 -6.02 12.76
CA GLY A 115 -8.16 -6.02 12.20
C GLY A 115 -8.65 -4.63 11.81
N LEU A 116 -9.73 -4.57 11.06
CA LEU A 116 -10.27 -3.33 10.49
C LEU A 116 -11.15 -2.60 11.52
N VAL A 117 -10.73 -1.42 11.97
CA VAL A 117 -11.53 -0.59 12.89
C VAL A 117 -12.49 0.29 12.08
N LEU A 118 -13.71 -0.20 11.86
CA LEU A 118 -14.71 0.47 11.02
C LEU A 118 -15.38 1.68 11.68
N PHE A 119 -15.59 1.61 13.00
CA PHE A 119 -16.43 2.58 13.73
C PHE A 119 -15.66 3.34 14.81
N TYR A 120 -14.36 3.58 14.60
CA TYR A 120 -13.59 4.45 15.49
C TYR A 120 -14.20 5.87 15.52
N PRO A 121 -14.29 6.55 16.69
CA PRO A 121 -13.85 6.11 18.02
C PRO A 121 -14.92 5.39 18.86
N PHE A 122 -16.08 5.07 18.28
CA PHE A 122 -17.25 4.57 19.01
C PHE A 122 -17.17 3.08 19.36
N LEU A 123 -16.57 2.26 18.50
CA LEU A 123 -16.30 0.84 18.77
C LEU A 123 -14.81 0.57 18.63
N THR A 124 -14.14 0.36 19.76
CA THR A 124 -12.70 0.10 19.85
C THR A 124 -12.41 -1.22 20.54
N GLY A 125 -11.15 -1.68 20.44
CA GLY A 125 -10.70 -2.94 21.02
C GLY A 125 -11.14 -4.19 20.23
N PRO A 126 -10.87 -5.40 20.75
CA PRO A 126 -11.06 -6.66 20.02
C PRO A 126 -12.51 -6.95 19.60
N ARG A 127 -13.48 -6.30 20.23
CA ARG A 127 -14.91 -6.42 19.90
C ARG A 127 -15.36 -5.42 18.82
N GLY A 128 -14.58 -4.37 18.58
CA GLY A 128 -14.84 -3.34 17.58
C GLY A 128 -14.02 -3.52 16.29
N THR A 129 -13.11 -4.50 16.25
CA THR A 129 -12.32 -4.84 15.07
C THR A 129 -13.03 -5.88 14.21
N PHE A 130 -13.16 -5.59 12.92
CA PHE A 130 -13.64 -6.56 11.94
C PHE A 130 -12.45 -7.35 11.38
N SER A 131 -12.62 -8.67 11.27
CA SER A 131 -11.64 -9.55 10.66
C SER A 131 -12.32 -10.72 9.95
N PHE A 132 -11.75 -11.13 8.81
CA PHE A 132 -12.12 -12.32 8.07
C PHE A 132 -11.51 -13.61 8.64
N HIS A 133 -10.64 -13.52 9.64
CA HIS A 133 -10.05 -14.67 10.34
C HIS A 133 -9.31 -15.65 9.39
N LEU A 134 -8.73 -15.15 8.29
CA LEU A 134 -8.13 -15.97 7.24
C LEU A 134 -6.70 -16.39 7.57
N ALA A 135 -6.00 -15.63 8.39
CA ALA A 135 -4.62 -15.93 8.75
C ALA A 135 -4.28 -15.54 10.18
N TRP A 136 -3.53 -16.40 10.88
CA TRP A 136 -2.98 -16.06 12.19
C TRP A 136 -1.79 -15.10 12.06
N PRO A 137 -1.61 -14.11 12.96
CA PRO A 137 -0.51 -13.15 12.87
C PRO A 137 0.89 -13.77 12.86
N GLU A 138 1.06 -14.88 13.58
CA GLU A 138 2.34 -15.61 13.65
C GLU A 138 2.52 -16.62 12.51
N SER A 139 1.51 -16.78 11.66
CA SER A 139 1.59 -17.64 10.50
C SER A 139 2.53 -17.03 9.46
N LEU A 140 3.36 -17.86 8.83
CA LEU A 140 4.13 -17.42 7.65
C LEU A 140 3.22 -17.18 6.43
N VAL A 141 1.95 -17.57 6.48
CA VAL A 141 1.03 -17.52 5.34
C VAL A 141 0.81 -16.10 4.80
N PRO A 142 0.49 -15.07 5.61
CA PRO A 142 0.43 -13.69 5.14
C PRO A 142 1.74 -13.24 4.51
N LEU A 143 2.86 -13.48 5.17
CA LEU A 143 4.19 -13.11 4.66
C LEU A 143 4.49 -13.75 3.31
N ILE A 144 4.17 -15.03 3.14
CA ILE A 144 4.32 -15.78 1.89
C ILE A 144 3.42 -15.19 0.81
N ILE A 145 2.14 -14.94 1.10
CA ILE A 145 1.19 -14.36 0.12
C ILE A 145 1.65 -12.97 -0.31
N THR A 146 1.98 -12.09 0.64
CA THR A 146 2.42 -10.72 0.35
C THR A 146 3.75 -10.73 -0.42
N SER A 147 4.69 -11.59 -0.05
CA SER A 147 5.98 -11.74 -0.73
C SER A 147 5.83 -12.30 -2.15
N ILE A 148 4.90 -13.23 -2.38
CA ILE A 148 4.56 -13.72 -3.73
C ILE A 148 3.94 -12.59 -4.54
N VAL A 149 2.96 -11.87 -4.01
CA VAL A 149 2.30 -10.76 -4.73
C VAL A 149 3.32 -9.68 -5.09
N VAL A 150 4.13 -9.22 -4.12
CA VAL A 150 5.16 -8.21 -4.33
C VAL A 150 6.23 -8.70 -5.31
N GLY A 151 6.75 -9.92 -5.13
CA GLY A 151 7.76 -10.52 -6.00
C GLY A 151 7.27 -10.67 -7.44
N VAL A 152 6.04 -11.14 -7.63
CA VAL A 152 5.38 -11.20 -8.94
C VAL A 152 5.26 -9.80 -9.55
N THR A 153 4.82 -8.81 -8.76
CA THR A 153 4.71 -7.41 -9.21
C THR A 153 6.05 -6.84 -9.67
N PHE A 154 7.13 -7.08 -8.93
CA PHE A 154 8.49 -6.69 -9.32
C PHE A 154 8.98 -7.39 -10.59
N ILE A 155 8.75 -8.70 -10.72
CA ILE A 155 9.12 -9.46 -11.92
C ILE A 155 8.40 -8.90 -13.15
N ILE A 156 7.11 -8.59 -13.01
CA ILE A 156 6.32 -7.99 -14.10
C ILE A 156 6.88 -6.61 -14.46
N ASP A 157 7.12 -5.73 -13.49
CA ASP A 157 7.69 -4.40 -13.75
C ASP A 157 9.05 -4.50 -14.45
N PHE A 158 9.90 -5.44 -14.01
CA PHE A 158 11.21 -5.71 -14.61
C PHE A 158 11.11 -6.20 -16.06
N ILE A 159 10.26 -7.20 -16.33
CA ILE A 159 10.01 -7.73 -17.68
C ILE A 159 9.48 -6.60 -18.59
N GLN A 160 8.53 -5.81 -18.09
CA GLN A 160 7.97 -4.70 -18.84
C GLN A 160 9.01 -3.62 -19.14
N LYS A 161 9.89 -3.28 -18.18
CA LYS A 161 10.98 -2.31 -18.35
C LYS A 161 11.96 -2.75 -19.43
N LYS A 162 12.34 -4.04 -19.43
CA LYS A 162 13.21 -4.62 -20.47
C LYS A 162 12.54 -4.60 -21.85
N SER A 163 11.24 -4.87 -21.93
CA SER A 163 10.50 -4.83 -23.21
C SER A 163 10.42 -3.43 -23.82
N LEU A 164 10.28 -2.39 -23.00
CA LEU A 164 10.23 -0.99 -23.46
C LEU A 164 11.57 -0.54 -24.02
N ILE A 165 12.68 -0.86 -23.34
CA ILE A 165 14.04 -0.55 -23.80
C ILE A 165 14.34 -1.18 -25.16
N SER A 166 13.83 -2.39 -25.41
CA SER A 166 14.02 -3.09 -26.70
C SER A 166 13.29 -2.43 -27.89
N LEU A 167 12.23 -1.65 -27.62
CA LEU A 167 11.40 -1.02 -28.66
C LEU A 167 11.79 0.43 -28.98
N THR A 168 12.48 1.12 -28.07
CA THR A 168 12.94 2.51 -28.25
C THR A 168 13.86 2.70 -29.46
N PRO A 169 14.90 1.87 -29.71
CA PRO A 169 15.79 2.07 -30.86
C PRO A 169 15.07 1.87 -32.21
N LEU A 170 14.11 0.94 -32.29
CA LEU A 170 13.31 0.70 -33.49
C LEU A 170 12.40 1.90 -33.81
N LYS A 171 11.75 2.51 -32.82
CA LYS A 171 10.90 3.69 -33.06
C LYS A 171 11.69 4.90 -33.57
N ASN A 172 12.91 5.11 -33.07
CA ASN A 172 13.77 6.20 -33.52
C ASN A 172 14.28 6.00 -34.96
N LEU A 173 14.53 4.75 -35.37
CA LEU A 173 14.86 4.40 -36.75
C LEU A 173 13.73 4.75 -37.73
N PHE A 174 12.48 4.43 -37.39
CA PHE A 174 11.33 4.73 -38.26
C PHE A 174 10.92 6.21 -38.25
N GLN A 175 11.16 6.95 -37.17
CA GLN A 175 10.89 8.39 -37.13
C GLN A 175 11.91 9.22 -37.89
N ASN A 176 13.18 8.81 -37.92
CA ASN A 176 14.21 9.52 -38.71
C ASN A 176 14.03 9.31 -40.22
N ASN A 177 13.56 8.15 -40.66
CA ASN A 177 13.30 7.91 -42.09
C ASN A 177 12.10 8.70 -42.65
N LYS A 178 11.16 9.15 -41.81
CA LYS A 178 10.03 10.00 -42.24
C LYS A 178 10.36 11.48 -42.41
N LYS A 179 11.57 11.93 -42.04
CA LYS A 179 12.02 13.32 -42.20
C LYS A 179 12.91 13.53 -43.44
N LEU A 180 13.13 12.48 -44.23
CA LEU A 180 13.98 12.50 -45.42
C LEU A 180 13.19 12.56 -46.73
N ASP A 181 11.86 12.65 -46.65
CA ASP A 181 10.94 12.94 -47.76
C ASP A 181 10.31 14.32 -47.54
#